data_AF-A2XFW5-F1
#
_entry.id   AF-A2XFW5-F1
#
_cell.length_a   1.000
_cell.length_b   1.000
_cell.length_c   1.000
_cell.angle_alpha   90.00
_cell.angle_beta   90.00
_cell.angle_gamma   90.00
#
_symmetry.space_group_name_H-M   'P 1'
#
loop_
_entity.id
_entity.type
_entity.pdbx_description
1 polymer ?
#
loop_
_entity_poly.entity_id
_entity_poly.type
_entity_poly.pdbx_seq_one_letter_code
_entity_poly.pdbx_strand_id
1 'polypeptide(L)'
;MDMELSSSSTTVASSPASPPLGRCVVRIRLPPAWTPEEDAVLRLAMENGSRHWRRVAAQMPRRRRSPAQCRDRWRDHLARDVFHRHFTSADDTELARLCLHLDDAGHRWKHVSRAVYGRSSCAVKRRWRELRKSDAFLSALWRPRTTAPTANAAITTTC
;
A
#
# COMPACT_ATOMS: atom_id res chain seq x y z
N MET A 1 -55.08 31.46 68.43
CA MET A 1 -53.64 31.22 68.17
C MET A 1 -53.59 30.09 67.18
N ASP A 2 -53.84 30.50 65.94
CA ASP A 2 -54.29 29.69 64.83
C ASP A 2 -53.13 28.92 64.20
N MET A 3 -53.44 27.69 63.79
CA MET A 3 -52.55 26.73 63.14
C MET A 3 -52.05 27.27 61.80
N GLU A 4 -50.74 27.52 61.67
CA GLU A 4 -50.12 27.81 60.37
C GLU A 4 -49.95 26.55 59.52
N LEU A 5 -50.28 26.74 58.24
CA LEU A 5 -50.51 25.75 57.21
C LEU A 5 -49.22 25.13 56.67
N SER A 6 -49.24 23.81 56.51
CA SER A 6 -48.20 23.01 55.87
C SER A 6 -48.12 23.34 54.37
N SER A 7 -47.00 23.91 53.92
CA SER A 7 -46.68 24.06 52.50
C SER A 7 -45.78 22.92 52.05
N SER A 8 -46.37 21.92 51.39
CA SER A 8 -45.64 20.82 50.75
C SER A 8 -45.12 21.30 49.39
N SER A 9 -43.81 21.49 49.26
CA SER A 9 -43.17 21.71 47.96
C SER A 9 -42.61 20.40 47.41
N THR A 10 -43.29 19.85 46.41
CA THR A 10 -42.85 18.68 45.64
C THR A 10 -41.67 19.07 44.76
N THR A 11 -40.48 18.55 45.05
CA THR A 11 -39.32 18.67 44.17
C THR A 11 -39.41 17.61 43.06
N VAL A 12 -39.47 18.06 41.81
CA VAL A 12 -39.42 17.20 40.63
C VAL A 12 -37.98 16.70 40.42
N ALA A 13 -37.81 15.37 40.42
CA ALA A 13 -36.53 14.72 40.17
C ALA A 13 -36.22 14.71 38.66
N SER A 14 -35.26 15.54 38.24
CA SER A 14 -34.73 15.53 36.87
C SER A 14 -33.73 14.38 36.71
N SER A 15 -34.00 13.48 35.77
CA SER A 15 -33.16 12.32 35.45
C SER A 15 -31.77 12.72 34.94
N PRO A 16 -30.69 12.01 35.30
CA PRO A 16 -29.36 12.28 34.77
C PRO A 16 -29.25 11.80 33.32
N ALA A 17 -28.84 12.71 32.43
CA ALA A 17 -28.52 12.41 31.04
C ALA A 17 -27.37 11.40 30.95
N SER A 18 -27.59 10.30 30.22
CA SER A 18 -26.58 9.28 29.95
C SER A 18 -25.36 9.88 29.24
N PRO A 19 -24.13 9.49 29.60
CA PRO A 19 -22.92 9.97 28.93
C PRO A 19 -22.88 9.48 27.46
N PRO A 20 -22.39 10.31 26.52
CA PRO A 20 -22.29 9.91 25.12
C PRO A 20 -21.35 8.71 24.99
N LEU A 21 -21.79 7.69 24.26
CA LEU A 21 -21.01 6.48 23.97
C LEU A 21 -19.64 6.89 23.44
N GLY A 22 -18.60 6.57 24.21
CA GLY A 22 -17.23 6.98 23.95
C GLY A 22 -16.76 6.54 22.57
N ARG A 23 -16.13 7.46 21.83
CA ARG A 23 -15.45 7.17 20.56
C ARG A 23 -14.53 5.96 20.74
N CYS A 24 -14.73 4.94 19.91
CA CYS A 24 -13.87 3.77 19.86
C CYS A 24 -12.50 4.19 19.34
N VAL A 25 -11.55 4.45 20.24
CA VAL A 25 -10.15 4.76 19.88
C VAL A 25 -9.49 3.47 19.42
N VAL A 26 -9.43 3.25 18.11
CA VAL A 26 -8.67 2.15 17.53
C VAL A 26 -7.19 2.40 17.77
N ARG A 27 -6.59 1.68 18.73
CA ARG A 27 -5.14 1.67 18.93
C ARG A 27 -4.49 0.87 17.81
N ILE A 28 -4.08 1.56 16.74
CA ILE A 28 -3.31 0.96 15.65
C ILE A 28 -1.93 0.58 16.19
N ARG A 29 -1.72 -0.72 16.46
CA ARG A 29 -0.37 -1.24 16.75
C ARG A 29 0.34 -1.47 15.42
N LEU A 30 1.33 -0.63 15.11
CA LEU A 30 2.18 -0.83 13.94
C LEU A 30 2.95 -2.15 14.09
N PRO A 31 3.07 -2.96 13.03
CA PRO A 31 3.83 -4.19 13.08
C PRO A 31 5.31 -3.86 13.36
N PRO A 32 5.99 -4.63 14.23
CA PRO A 32 7.40 -4.39 14.54
C PRO A 32 8.28 -4.52 13.28
N ALA A 33 9.25 -3.62 13.16
CA ALA A 33 10.25 -3.66 12.10
C ALA A 33 11.03 -4.98 12.12
N TRP A 34 11.38 -5.51 10.94
CA TRP A 34 12.18 -6.72 10.82
C TRP A 34 13.63 -6.43 11.20
N THR A 35 14.18 -7.26 12.07
CA THR A 35 15.59 -7.13 12.49
C THR A 35 16.49 -8.03 11.64
N PRO A 36 17.78 -7.70 11.50
CA PRO A 36 18.70 -8.52 10.70
C PRO A 36 18.83 -9.95 11.22
N GLU A 37 18.66 -10.17 12.54
CA GLU A 37 18.66 -11.51 13.13
C GLU A 37 17.45 -12.34 12.68
N GLU A 38 16.27 -11.74 12.61
CA GLU A 38 15.05 -12.39 12.09
C GLU A 38 15.20 -12.73 10.60
N ASP A 39 15.80 -11.83 9.82
CA ASP A 39 16.09 -12.05 8.41
C ASP A 39 17.12 -13.18 8.21
N ALA A 40 18.13 -13.29 9.08
CA ALA A 40 19.11 -14.38 9.05
C ALA A 40 18.47 -15.76 9.30
N VAL A 41 17.53 -15.84 10.25
CA VAL A 41 16.75 -17.08 10.50
C VAL A 41 15.94 -17.47 9.26
N LEU A 42 15.33 -16.50 8.56
CA LEU A 42 14.60 -16.78 7.32
C LEU A 42 15.50 -17.29 6.19
N ARG A 43 16.69 -16.70 6.03
CA ARG A 43 17.68 -17.15 5.04
C ARG A 43 18.12 -18.58 5.31
N LEU A 44 18.53 -18.87 6.54
CA LEU A 44 18.97 -20.20 6.94
C LEU A 44 17.86 -21.24 6.78
N ALA A 45 16.62 -20.91 7.15
CA ALA A 45 15.48 -21.80 6.97
C ALA A 45 15.28 -22.17 5.49
N MET A 46 15.46 -21.22 4.59
CA MET A 46 15.26 -21.42 3.16
C MET A 46 16.45 -22.11 2.48
N GLU A 47 17.67 -21.88 2.94
CA GLU A 47 18.87 -22.65 2.57
C GLU A 47 18.72 -24.12 2.95
N ASN A 48 18.15 -24.39 4.12
CA ASN A 48 17.83 -25.74 4.60
C ASN A 48 16.57 -26.34 3.95
N GLY A 49 16.01 -25.70 2.91
CA GLY A 49 14.83 -26.18 2.18
C GLY A 49 13.51 -26.15 2.96
N SER A 50 13.47 -25.53 4.14
CA SER A 50 12.27 -25.51 4.99
C SER A 50 11.22 -24.55 4.43
N ARG A 51 10.17 -25.11 3.80
CA ARG A 51 8.96 -24.35 3.41
C ARG A 51 7.87 -24.33 4.49
N HIS A 52 8.15 -24.94 5.65
CA HIS A 52 7.23 -25.05 6.77
C HIS A 52 7.25 -23.78 7.64
N TRP A 53 6.56 -22.73 7.18
CA TRP A 53 6.52 -21.41 7.86
C TRP A 53 6.12 -21.45 9.34
N ARG A 54 5.35 -22.46 9.77
CA ARG A 54 5.01 -22.66 11.19
C ARG A 54 6.25 -22.97 12.03
N ARG A 55 7.13 -23.84 11.54
CA ARG A 55 8.39 -24.19 12.22
C ARG A 55 9.35 -23.02 12.22
N VAL A 56 9.44 -22.31 11.09
CA VAL A 56 10.28 -21.11 10.97
C VAL A 56 9.83 -20.01 11.94
N ALA A 57 8.53 -19.74 12.03
CA ALA A 57 7.99 -18.78 12.98
C ALA A 57 8.28 -19.16 14.45
N ALA A 58 8.32 -20.45 14.79
CA ALA A 58 8.66 -20.92 16.13
C ALA A 58 10.14 -20.70 16.49
N GLN A 59 11.02 -20.66 15.49
CA GLN A 59 12.46 -20.40 15.63
C GLN A 59 12.79 -18.91 15.67
N MET A 60 11.81 -18.03 15.43
CA MET A 60 12.04 -16.59 15.39
C MET A 60 12.43 -16.01 16.76
N PRO A 61 13.44 -15.12 16.79
CA PRO A 61 13.74 -14.33 17.97
C PRO A 61 12.46 -13.63 18.47
N ARG A 62 12.21 -13.70 19.78
CA ARG A 62 11.06 -13.06 20.45
C ARG A 62 9.68 -13.66 20.14
N ARG A 63 9.56 -14.69 19.27
CA ARG A 63 8.29 -15.40 18.94
C ARG A 63 7.10 -14.48 18.60
N ARG A 64 7.36 -13.24 18.15
CA ARG A 64 6.30 -12.27 17.81
C ARG A 64 5.85 -12.36 16.35
N ARG A 65 6.51 -13.18 15.53
CA ARG A 65 6.23 -13.31 14.10
C ARG A 65 5.27 -14.46 13.82
N SER A 66 4.27 -14.20 13.00
CA SER A 66 3.37 -15.24 12.51
C SER A 66 3.97 -15.96 11.29
N PRO A 67 3.52 -17.20 10.98
CA PRO A 67 3.95 -17.92 9.77
C PRO A 67 3.67 -17.13 8.49
N ALA A 68 2.54 -16.40 8.44
CA ALA A 68 2.18 -15.56 7.31
C ALA A 68 3.18 -14.41 7.14
N GLN A 69 3.54 -13.73 8.23
CA GLN A 69 4.54 -12.66 8.21
C GLN A 69 5.90 -13.17 7.73
N CYS A 70 6.33 -14.34 8.19
CA CYS A 70 7.58 -14.97 7.75
C CYS A 70 7.61 -15.22 6.24
N ARG A 71 6.54 -15.83 5.71
CA ARG A 71 6.39 -16.09 4.28
C ARG A 71 6.41 -14.81 3.46
N ASP A 72 5.65 -13.81 3.88
CA ASP A 72 5.50 -12.57 3.14
C ASP A 72 6.83 -11.77 3.16
N ARG A 73 7.53 -11.74 4.31
CA ARG A 73 8.88 -11.17 4.41
C ARG A 73 9.85 -11.86 3.46
N TRP A 74 9.84 -13.19 3.40
CA TRP A 74 10.68 -13.93 2.48
C TRP A 74 10.38 -13.56 1.02
N ARG A 75 9.13 -13.74 0.59
CA ARG A 75 8.71 -13.53 -0.81
C ARG A 75 8.92 -12.09 -1.28
N ASP A 76 8.69 -11.12 -0.41
CA ASP A 76 8.65 -9.72 -0.82
C ASP A 76 10.00 -9.00 -0.63
N HIS A 77 10.90 -9.52 0.22
CA HIS A 77 12.13 -8.84 0.62
C HIS A 77 13.41 -9.67 0.70
N LEU A 78 13.37 -11.00 0.85
CA LEU A 78 14.61 -11.79 1.08
C LEU A 78 14.91 -12.81 -0.01
N ALA A 79 13.92 -13.21 -0.78
CA ALA A 79 14.10 -14.19 -1.84
C ALA A 79 15.08 -13.66 -2.90
N ARG A 80 16.01 -14.52 -3.36
CA ARG A 80 17.12 -14.16 -4.26
C ARG A 80 16.67 -13.59 -5.60
N ASP A 81 15.43 -13.90 -6.00
CA ASP A 81 14.79 -13.40 -7.21
C ASP A 81 14.25 -11.98 -7.06
N VAL A 82 14.22 -11.39 -5.86
CA VAL A 82 13.73 -10.02 -5.64
C VAL A 82 14.86 -9.00 -5.85
N PHE A 83 14.80 -8.24 -6.93
CA PHE A 83 15.72 -7.13 -7.17
C PHE A 83 15.39 -5.89 -6.31
N HIS A 84 16.38 -5.36 -5.58
CA HIS A 84 16.19 -4.30 -4.56
C HIS A 84 16.63 -2.88 -4.95
N ARG A 85 17.09 -2.63 -6.18
CA ARG A 85 17.52 -1.28 -6.60
C ARG A 85 16.37 -0.27 -6.62
N HIS A 86 16.67 1.04 -6.69
CA HIS A 86 15.64 2.06 -6.88
C HIS A 86 14.91 1.91 -8.23
N PHE A 87 13.66 2.40 -8.31
CA PHE A 87 12.95 2.47 -9.59
C PHE A 87 13.60 3.56 -10.45
N THR A 88 13.97 3.18 -11.67
CA THR A 88 14.47 4.12 -12.68
C THR A 88 13.31 4.62 -13.55
N SER A 89 13.52 5.71 -14.28
CA SER A 89 12.54 6.21 -15.25
C SER A 89 12.16 5.15 -16.29
N ALA A 90 13.14 4.35 -16.75
CA ALA A 90 12.89 3.24 -17.66
C ALA A 90 12.00 2.15 -17.04
N ASP A 91 12.23 1.81 -15.75
CA ASP A 91 11.37 0.86 -15.03
C ASP A 91 9.91 1.39 -14.96
N ASP A 92 9.75 2.70 -14.74
CA ASP A 92 8.44 3.35 -14.65
C ASP A 92 7.72 3.39 -16.01
N THR A 93 8.45 3.65 -17.10
CA THR A 93 7.90 3.62 -18.46
C THR A 93 7.36 2.23 -18.82
N GLU A 94 8.13 1.17 -18.55
CA GLU A 94 7.68 -0.20 -18.85
C GLU A 94 6.52 -0.62 -17.94
N LEU A 95 6.56 -0.23 -16.66
CA LEU A 95 5.45 -0.46 -15.74
C LEU A 95 4.17 0.23 -16.23
N ALA A 96 4.25 1.48 -16.65
CA ALA A 96 3.10 2.21 -17.19
C ALA A 96 2.59 1.59 -18.48
N ARG A 97 3.49 1.22 -19.41
CA ARG A 97 3.12 0.50 -20.62
C ARG A 97 2.31 -0.74 -20.28
N LEU A 98 2.81 -1.61 -19.40
CA LEU A 98 2.11 -2.84 -19.03
C LEU A 98 0.81 -2.60 -18.27
N CYS A 99 0.76 -1.62 -17.37
CA CYS A 99 -0.44 -1.35 -16.58
C CYS A 99 -1.55 -0.61 -17.33
N LEU A 100 -1.21 0.19 -18.35
CA LEU A 100 -2.20 0.86 -19.21
C LEU A 100 -2.83 -0.08 -20.24
N HIS A 101 -2.08 -1.07 -20.74
CA HIS A 101 -2.60 -2.06 -21.68
C HIS A 101 -3.40 -3.18 -20.99
N LEU A 102 -3.26 -3.31 -19.66
CA LEU A 102 -4.00 -4.26 -18.84
C LEU A 102 -5.05 -3.48 -18.06
N ASP A 103 -6.21 -3.24 -18.66
CA ASP A 103 -7.35 -2.52 -18.07
C ASP A 103 -7.62 -2.91 -16.61
N ASP A 104 -8.20 -1.97 -15.85
CA ASP A 104 -8.40 -1.99 -14.38
C ASP A 104 -9.02 -3.30 -13.81
N ALA A 105 -9.58 -4.17 -14.65
CA ALA A 105 -10.22 -5.44 -14.29
C ALA A 105 -9.25 -6.55 -13.80
N GLY A 106 -7.93 -6.41 -13.94
CA GLY A 106 -7.06 -7.44 -13.39
C GLY A 106 -5.59 -7.31 -13.70
N HIS A 107 -4.91 -6.35 -13.06
CA HIS A 107 -3.46 -6.33 -13.07
C HIS A 107 -2.92 -7.66 -12.49
N ARG A 108 -2.46 -8.56 -13.36
CA ARG A 108 -1.76 -9.79 -12.98
C ARG A 108 -0.38 -9.42 -12.45
N TRP A 109 -0.33 -8.87 -11.23
CA TRP A 109 0.88 -8.29 -10.64
C TRP A 109 2.08 -9.24 -10.64
N LYS A 110 1.84 -10.56 -10.52
CA LYS A 110 2.90 -11.57 -10.65
C LYS A 110 3.52 -11.62 -12.05
N HIS A 111 2.73 -11.40 -13.09
CA HIS A 111 3.20 -11.34 -14.47
C HIS A 111 3.90 -10.01 -14.74
N VAL A 112 3.27 -8.90 -14.35
CA VAL A 112 3.87 -7.56 -14.49
C VAL A 112 5.20 -7.48 -13.75
N SER A 113 5.31 -8.06 -12.55
CA SER A 113 6.54 -8.00 -11.78
C SER A 113 7.67 -8.86 -12.35
N ARG A 114 7.34 -9.93 -13.07
CA ARG A 114 8.33 -10.70 -13.85
C ARG A 114 8.82 -9.91 -15.06
N ALA A 115 7.92 -9.23 -15.77
CA ALA A 115 8.27 -8.40 -16.92
C ALA A 115 9.08 -7.16 -16.51
N VAL A 116 8.70 -6.50 -15.41
CA VAL A 116 9.43 -5.37 -14.82
C VAL A 116 10.53 -5.89 -13.89
N TYR A 117 11.60 -6.38 -14.51
CA TYR A 117 12.90 -6.67 -13.89
C TYR A 117 12.91 -7.69 -12.73
N GLY A 118 11.90 -8.56 -12.62
CA GLY A 118 11.84 -9.59 -11.58
C GLY A 118 11.57 -9.07 -10.17
N ARG A 119 10.91 -7.92 -10.01
CA ARG A 119 10.61 -7.39 -8.67
C ARG A 119 9.46 -8.16 -7.99
N SER A 120 9.26 -7.93 -6.69
CA SER A 120 8.09 -8.47 -5.99
C SER A 120 6.80 -7.78 -6.48
N SER A 121 5.73 -8.54 -6.61
CA SER A 121 4.41 -8.02 -7.03
C SER A 121 3.91 -6.88 -6.12
N CYS A 122 4.27 -6.92 -4.84
CA CYS A 122 3.95 -5.87 -3.87
C CYS A 122 4.69 -4.56 -4.15
N ALA A 123 5.98 -4.62 -4.52
CA ALA A 123 6.76 -3.44 -4.86
C ALA A 123 6.22 -2.76 -6.11
N VAL A 124 5.90 -3.54 -7.15
CA VAL A 124 5.36 -3.04 -8.43
C VAL A 124 3.98 -2.41 -8.24
N LYS A 125 3.08 -3.05 -7.48
CA LYS A 125 1.76 -2.48 -7.14
C LYS A 125 1.88 -1.19 -6.35
N ARG A 126 2.87 -1.08 -5.46
CA ARG A 126 3.14 0.17 -4.72
C ARG A 126 3.61 1.26 -5.68
N ARG A 127 4.60 0.97 -6.52
CA ARG A 127 5.13 1.93 -7.49
C ARG A 127 4.06 2.43 -8.44
N TRP A 128 3.20 1.55 -8.95
CA TRP A 128 2.07 1.95 -9.79
C TRP A 128 1.11 2.93 -9.09
N ARG A 129 0.83 2.71 -7.80
CA ARG A 129 0.00 3.66 -7.01
C ARG A 129 0.68 5.01 -6.81
N GLU A 130 2.01 5.06 -6.75
CA GLU A 130 2.76 6.32 -6.67
C GLU A 130 2.74 7.05 -8.03
N LEU A 131 3.01 6.32 -9.12
CA LEU A 131 3.00 6.86 -10.49
C LEU A 131 1.62 7.41 -10.88
N ARG A 132 0.53 6.71 -10.54
CA ARG A 132 -0.86 7.17 -10.78
C ARG A 132 -1.23 8.46 -10.03
N LYS A 133 -0.45 8.85 -9.02
CA LYS A 133 -0.66 10.12 -8.28
C LYS A 133 0.22 11.25 -8.80
N SER A 134 1.19 10.94 -9.67
CA SER A 134 2.11 11.93 -10.23
C SER A 134 1.56 12.50 -11.54
N ASP A 135 1.05 13.73 -11.48
CA ASP A 135 0.49 14.44 -12.64
C ASP A 135 1.55 14.68 -13.73
N ALA A 136 2.81 14.92 -13.34
CA ALA A 136 3.93 15.05 -14.26
C ALA A 136 4.20 13.76 -15.06
N PHE A 137 4.04 12.60 -14.44
CA PHE A 137 4.23 11.33 -15.10
C PHE A 137 3.08 10.98 -16.05
N LEU A 138 1.83 11.21 -15.61
CA LEU A 138 0.65 10.96 -16.44
C LEU A 138 0.59 11.92 -17.65
N SER A 139 0.89 13.21 -17.45
CA SER A 139 0.93 14.20 -18.53
C SER A 139 2.03 13.93 -19.56
N ALA A 140 3.18 13.38 -19.13
CA ALA A 140 4.23 12.94 -20.06
C ALA A 140 3.82 11.71 -20.89
N LEU A 141 3.06 10.77 -20.30
CA LEU A 141 2.56 9.59 -21.00
C LEU A 141 1.43 9.90 -21.99
N TRP A 142 0.61 10.92 -21.69
CA TRP A 142 -0.52 11.35 -22.52
C TRP A 142 -0.25 12.60 -23.34
N ARG A 143 1.01 13.01 -23.54
CA ARG A 143 1.29 14.10 -24.47
C ARG A 143 0.66 13.70 -25.81
N PRO A 144 -0.38 14.40 -26.30
CA PRO A 144 -0.93 14.08 -27.59
C PRO A 144 0.24 14.15 -28.56
N ARG A 145 0.41 13.13 -29.41
CA ARG A 145 1.39 13.17 -30.51
C ARG A 145 1.11 14.49 -31.21
N THR A 146 1.98 15.47 -30.98
CA THR A 146 1.87 16.75 -31.67
C THR A 146 2.14 16.34 -33.10
N THR A 147 1.08 16.26 -33.91
CA THR A 147 1.23 16.05 -35.33
C THR A 147 2.19 17.14 -35.75
N ALA A 148 3.38 16.75 -36.22
CA ALA A 148 4.32 17.69 -36.77
C ALA A 148 3.54 18.58 -37.74
N PRO A 149 3.69 19.91 -37.71
CA PRO A 149 3.05 20.74 -38.71
C PRO A 149 3.59 20.25 -40.05
N THR A 150 2.73 19.59 -40.84
CA THR A 150 3.01 19.31 -42.24
C THR A 150 3.27 20.67 -42.85
N ALA A 151 4.55 20.96 -43.10
CA ALA A 151 4.94 22.15 -43.82
C ALA A 151 4.37 22.00 -45.23
N ASN A 152 3.15 22.51 -45.44
CA ASN A 152 2.65 22.77 -46.78
C ASN A 152 3.46 23.93 -47.32
N ALA A 153 4.54 23.58 -48.00
CA ALA A 153 5.27 24.45 -48.87
C ALA A 153 4.41 24.75 -50.12
N ALA A 154 4.48 26.02 -50.54
CA ALA A 154 4.06 26.57 -51.83
C ALA A 154 2.54 26.85 -51.97
N ILE A 155 2.08 27.93 -52.62
CA ILE A 155 2.68 28.74 -53.68
C ILE A 155 2.24 30.20 -53.49
N THR A 156 3.20 31.14 -53.50
CA THR A 156 2.91 32.57 -53.65
C THR A 156 2.75 32.87 -55.13
N THR A 157 1.52 33.17 -55.57
CA THR A 157 1.26 33.77 -56.88
C THR A 157 1.42 35.28 -56.74
N THR A 158 2.44 35.84 -57.38
CA THR A 158 2.58 37.29 -57.59
C THR A 158 2.02 37.65 -58.96
N CYS A 159 1.31 38.78 -59.01
CA CYS A 159 0.52 39.34 -60.10
C CYS A 159 1.26 39.52 -61.43
#